data_AF-A0A660ZB19-F1
#
_entry.id   AF-A0A660ZB19-F1
#
_cell.length_a   1.000
_cell.length_b   1.000
_cell.length_c   1.000
_cell.angle_alpha   90.00
_cell.angle_beta   90.00
_cell.angle_gamma   90.00
#
_symmetry.space_group_name_H-M   'P 1'
#
loop_
_entity.id
_entity.type
_entity.pdbx_description
1 polymer ?
#
loop_
_entity_poly.entity_id
_entity_poly.type
_entity_poly.pdbx_seq_one_letter_code
_entity_poly.pdbx_strand_id
1 'polypeptide(L)'
;MLLSKVKYPFIVPLIFLTVSCNKGYEPPPHNLFEDQRQVMQVAKETVSERVTFAASGYFESDSVKSICAGVEETSNNQFGIKFSLVSWKEGEFVHQYNSGLLDGSFDGCIVDKIKFSDIPNELIYYNSKSYFMGSSGGEVFLHVIDLNKRKVYSAHLIAASHGSATVELSDNIDIPMLRTFFVSYFRRDYPSLRVIKPGNI
;
A
#
# COMPACT_ATOMS: atom_id res chain seq x y z
N MET A 1 59.97 -45.85 11.41
CA MET A 1 60.27 -44.58 10.71
C MET A 1 60.33 -44.92 9.22
N LEU A 2 59.22 -45.00 8.46
CA LEU A 2 58.24 -43.99 8.05
C LEU A 2 58.89 -42.81 7.29
N LEU A 3 58.63 -42.72 5.98
CA LEU A 3 58.41 -41.50 5.15
C LEU A 3 58.25 -41.95 3.67
N SER A 4 57.07 -42.47 3.31
CA SER A 4 55.98 -41.77 2.62
C SER A 4 56.24 -41.44 1.13
N LYS A 5 55.69 -42.30 0.25
CA LYS A 5 55.50 -42.05 -1.19
C LYS A 5 54.43 -40.97 -1.37
N VAL A 6 54.81 -39.81 -1.90
CA VAL A 6 53.86 -38.73 -2.24
C VAL A 6 53.10 -39.12 -3.51
N LYS A 7 51.82 -39.44 -3.38
CA LYS A 7 50.87 -39.51 -4.49
C LYS A 7 50.08 -38.21 -4.48
N TYR A 8 50.35 -37.32 -5.43
CA TYR A 8 49.48 -36.17 -5.67
C TYR A 8 48.17 -36.67 -6.28
N PRO A 9 46.99 -36.46 -5.66
CA PRO A 9 45.75 -36.55 -6.40
C PRO A 9 45.64 -35.30 -7.26
N PHE A 10 45.51 -35.50 -8.57
CA PHE A 10 45.18 -34.45 -9.53
C PHE A 10 43.73 -34.02 -9.25
N ILE A 11 43.55 -32.98 -8.42
CA ILE A 11 42.25 -32.37 -8.16
C ILE A 11 41.90 -31.55 -9.40
N VAL A 12 41.06 -32.14 -10.26
CA VAL A 12 40.38 -31.40 -11.34
C VAL A 12 39.43 -30.41 -10.67
N PRO A 13 39.55 -29.09 -10.91
CA PRO A 13 38.53 -28.17 -10.46
C PRO A 13 37.29 -28.41 -11.33
N LEU A 14 36.26 -29.00 -10.73
CA LEU A 14 34.94 -29.12 -11.32
C LEU A 14 34.37 -27.70 -11.41
N ILE A 15 34.62 -27.03 -12.54
CA ILE A 15 34.02 -25.76 -12.88
C ILE A 15 32.52 -26.03 -13.04
N PHE A 16 31.77 -25.84 -11.96
CA PHE A 16 30.33 -25.67 -12.03
C PHE A 16 30.08 -24.36 -12.78
N LEU A 17 30.01 -24.45 -14.11
CA LEU A 17 29.33 -23.47 -14.93
C LEU A 17 27.86 -23.51 -14.50
N THR A 18 27.51 -22.75 -13.47
CA THR A 18 26.13 -22.37 -13.22
C THR A 18 25.72 -21.54 -14.43
N VAL A 19 25.16 -22.21 -15.43
CA VAL A 19 24.38 -21.59 -16.49
C VAL A 19 23.19 -20.96 -15.78
N SER A 20 23.38 -19.72 -15.31
CA SER A 20 22.31 -18.86 -14.85
C SER A 20 21.49 -18.57 -16.11
N CYS A 21 20.46 -19.38 -16.29
CA CYS A 21 19.48 -19.22 -17.34
C CYS A 21 18.69 -17.96 -16.98
N ASN A 22 19.21 -16.80 -17.38
CA ASN A 22 18.47 -15.54 -17.36
C ASN A 22 17.25 -15.76 -18.24
N LYS A 23 16.10 -16.08 -17.63
CA LYS A 23 14.82 -15.97 -18.34
C LYS A 23 14.75 -14.55 -18.87
N GLY A 24 14.59 -14.40 -20.18
CA GLY A 24 14.42 -13.09 -20.80
C GLY A 24 13.22 -12.38 -20.16
N TYR A 25 13.33 -11.07 -19.97
CA TYR A 25 12.21 -10.27 -19.49
C TYR A 25 11.01 -10.46 -20.41
N GLU A 26 9.93 -11.02 -19.88
CA GLU A 26 8.65 -11.13 -20.57
C GLU A 26 7.79 -9.93 -20.13
N PRO A 27 7.29 -9.10 -21.06
CA PRO A 27 6.43 -7.98 -20.69
C PRO A 27 5.04 -8.47 -20.24
N PRO A 28 4.34 -7.69 -19.40
CA PRO A 28 2.98 -8.01 -19.01
C PRO A 28 2.03 -8.02 -20.23
N PRO A 29 0.88 -8.72 -20.13
CA PRO A 29 -0.12 -8.75 -21.21
C PRO A 29 -0.51 -7.35 -21.69
N HIS A 30 -0.58 -7.19 -23.02
CA HIS A 30 -0.86 -5.91 -23.66
C HIS A 30 -2.22 -5.35 -23.20
N ASN A 31 -2.27 -4.06 -22.85
CA ASN A 31 -3.44 -3.33 -22.33
C ASN A 31 -3.98 -3.77 -20.96
N LEU A 32 -3.37 -4.72 -20.24
CA LEU A 32 -3.89 -5.20 -18.95
C LEU A 32 -4.12 -4.06 -17.96
N PHE A 33 -3.19 -3.10 -17.89
CA PHE A 33 -3.30 -1.97 -16.97
C PHE A 33 -4.32 -0.91 -17.41
N GLU A 34 -4.81 -0.93 -18.65
CA GLU A 34 -5.82 0.01 -19.15
C GLU A 34 -7.24 -0.54 -19.00
N ASP A 35 -7.39 -1.87 -18.84
CA ASP A 35 -8.67 -2.52 -18.62
C ASP A 35 -8.89 -2.81 -17.13
N GLN A 36 -9.74 -2.00 -16.52
CA GLN A 36 -10.09 -2.13 -15.10
C GLN A 36 -10.64 -3.51 -14.73
N ARG A 37 -11.29 -4.23 -15.66
CA ARG A 37 -11.78 -5.59 -15.40
C ARG A 37 -10.63 -6.57 -15.27
N GLN A 38 -9.61 -6.45 -16.12
CA GLN A 38 -8.41 -7.28 -16.05
C GLN A 38 -7.58 -6.95 -14.80
N VAL A 39 -7.43 -5.67 -14.46
CA VAL A 39 -6.78 -5.24 -13.21
C VAL A 39 -7.45 -5.88 -12.00
N MET A 40 -8.79 -5.83 -11.94
CA MET A 40 -9.56 -6.44 -10.86
C MET A 40 -9.41 -7.96 -10.82
N GLN A 41 -9.44 -8.63 -11.98
CA GLN A 41 -9.29 -10.08 -12.05
C GLN A 41 -7.91 -10.52 -11.53
N VAL A 42 -6.84 -9.90 -12.02
CA VAL A 42 -5.47 -10.19 -11.58
C VAL A 42 -5.31 -9.96 -10.08
N ALA A 43 -5.88 -8.86 -9.56
CA ALA A 43 -5.87 -8.58 -8.13
C ALA A 43 -6.55 -9.69 -7.31
N LYS A 44 -7.70 -10.20 -7.78
CA LYS A 44 -8.41 -11.30 -7.11
C LYS A 44 -7.64 -12.61 -7.12
N GLU A 45 -7.10 -12.97 -8.28
CA GLU A 45 -6.31 -14.20 -8.47
C GLU A 45 -5.03 -14.18 -7.64
N THR A 46 -4.38 -13.01 -7.53
CA THR A 46 -3.08 -12.88 -6.86
C THR A 46 -3.19 -12.64 -5.35
N VAL A 47 -4.23 -11.93 -4.90
CA VAL A 47 -4.37 -11.50 -3.50
C VAL A 47 -5.48 -12.28 -2.79
N SER A 48 -6.72 -12.18 -3.27
CA SER A 48 -7.90 -12.86 -2.72
C SER A 48 -9.14 -12.56 -3.57
N GLU A 49 -10.04 -13.54 -3.72
CA GLU A 49 -11.37 -13.33 -4.31
C GLU A 49 -12.19 -12.23 -3.61
N ARG A 50 -11.85 -11.89 -2.35
CA ARG A 50 -12.48 -10.83 -1.55
C ARG A 50 -12.03 -9.41 -1.91
N VAL A 51 -11.16 -9.22 -2.90
CA VAL A 51 -10.76 -7.87 -3.34
C VAL A 51 -12.00 -7.08 -3.80
N THR A 52 -12.18 -5.91 -3.19
CA THR A 52 -13.29 -4.98 -3.43
C THR A 52 -12.85 -3.75 -4.23
N PHE A 53 -11.56 -3.41 -4.16
CA PHE A 53 -10.95 -2.31 -4.90
C PHE A 53 -9.71 -2.80 -5.64
N ALA A 54 -9.49 -2.35 -6.86
CA ALA A 54 -8.23 -2.55 -7.55
C ALA A 54 -7.93 -1.32 -8.42
N ALA A 55 -6.67 -0.94 -8.55
CA ALA A 55 -6.25 0.12 -9.45
C ALA A 55 -4.87 -0.19 -10.00
N SER A 56 -4.63 0.14 -11.27
CA SER A 56 -3.30 0.13 -11.87
C SER A 56 -2.64 1.50 -11.74
N GLY A 57 -1.32 1.50 -11.52
CA GLY A 57 -0.61 2.74 -11.32
C GLY A 57 0.90 2.59 -11.13
N TYR A 58 1.57 3.73 -11.08
CA TYR A 58 3.00 3.87 -10.88
C TYR A 58 3.33 3.87 -9.39
N PHE A 59 2.94 2.81 -8.68
CA PHE A 59 3.04 2.74 -7.21
C PHE A 59 4.44 2.38 -6.70
N GLU A 60 5.21 1.65 -7.50
CA GLU A 60 6.59 1.25 -7.16
C GLU A 60 7.64 2.21 -7.71
N SER A 61 7.38 2.85 -8.84
CA SER A 61 8.29 3.79 -9.51
C SER A 61 7.49 4.58 -10.53
N ASP A 62 8.08 5.62 -11.10
CA ASP A 62 7.51 6.41 -12.21
C ASP A 62 7.54 5.68 -13.57
N SER A 63 8.26 4.56 -13.67
CA SER A 63 8.42 3.83 -14.93
C SER A 63 7.65 2.52 -15.02
N VAL A 64 7.38 1.86 -13.88
CA VAL A 64 6.77 0.51 -13.85
C VAL A 64 5.35 0.59 -13.28
N LYS A 65 4.37 0.15 -14.09
CA LYS A 65 3.00 -0.03 -13.61
C LYS A 65 2.90 -1.28 -12.75
N SER A 66 2.10 -1.16 -11.71
CA SER A 66 1.76 -2.19 -10.73
C SER A 66 0.29 -2.08 -10.38
N ILE A 67 -0.23 -3.02 -9.59
CA ILE A 67 -1.63 -3.03 -9.15
C ILE A 67 -1.65 -2.83 -7.64
N CYS A 68 -2.49 -1.90 -7.20
CA CYS A 68 -2.94 -1.85 -5.82
C CYS A 68 -4.28 -2.59 -5.72
N ALA A 69 -4.39 -3.50 -4.75
CA ALA A 69 -5.64 -4.20 -4.43
C ALA A 69 -6.09 -3.84 -3.00
N GLY A 70 -7.38 -3.66 -2.80
CA GLY A 70 -8.00 -3.37 -1.51
C GLY A 70 -8.91 -4.52 -1.07
N VAL A 71 -8.78 -4.95 0.18
CA VAL A 71 -9.60 -6.01 0.79
C VAL A 71 -10.15 -5.50 2.12
N GLU A 72 -11.44 -5.72 2.36
CA GLU A 72 -12.04 -5.54 3.68
C GLU A 72 -11.85 -6.82 4.51
N GLU A 73 -11.30 -6.67 5.71
CA GLU A 73 -11.17 -7.77 6.67
C GLU A 73 -12.24 -7.63 7.74
N THR A 74 -13.03 -8.69 7.91
CA THR A 74 -14.16 -8.75 8.84
C THR A 74 -14.11 -10.01 9.73
N SER A 75 -13.03 -10.80 9.65
CA SER A 75 -12.87 -12.03 10.42
C SER A 75 -12.17 -11.80 11.77
N ASN A 76 -12.39 -12.73 12.71
CA ASN A 76 -11.63 -12.82 13.97
C ASN A 76 -11.64 -11.54 14.84
N ASN A 77 -12.78 -10.87 14.94
CA ASN A 77 -12.94 -9.58 15.65
C ASN A 77 -12.03 -8.45 15.13
N GLN A 78 -11.49 -8.60 13.92
CA GLN A 78 -10.78 -7.54 13.22
C GLN A 78 -11.69 -6.97 12.15
N PHE A 79 -11.88 -5.65 12.18
CA PHE A 79 -12.64 -4.91 11.18
C PHE A 79 -11.74 -3.81 10.61
N GLY A 80 -11.65 -3.73 9.29
CA GLY A 80 -10.88 -2.69 8.63
C GLY A 80 -10.54 -3.02 7.19
N ILE A 81 -9.69 -2.21 6.59
CA ILE A 81 -9.24 -2.36 5.22
C ILE A 81 -7.73 -2.65 5.16
N LYS A 82 -7.32 -3.39 4.14
CA LYS A 82 -5.92 -3.63 3.79
C LYS A 82 -5.69 -3.31 2.32
N PHE A 83 -4.52 -2.76 2.04
CA PHE A 83 -4.04 -2.52 0.68
C PHE A 83 -2.83 -3.39 0.38
N SER A 84 -2.86 -4.02 -0.78
CA SER A 84 -1.82 -4.91 -1.28
C SER A 84 -1.15 -4.32 -2.51
N LEU A 85 0.15 -4.56 -2.64
CA LEU A 85 0.89 -4.29 -3.87
C LEU A 85 1.09 -5.59 -4.65
N VAL A 86 0.71 -5.56 -5.92
CA VAL A 86 0.90 -6.66 -6.87
C VAL A 86 1.76 -6.15 -8.04
N SER A 87 2.84 -6.85 -8.32
CA SER A 87 3.87 -6.42 -9.27
C SER A 87 4.10 -7.48 -10.33
N TRP A 88 4.42 -7.06 -11.55
CA TRP A 88 4.86 -7.97 -12.60
C TRP A 88 6.34 -8.30 -12.44
N LYS A 89 6.67 -9.57 -12.19
CA LYS A 89 8.04 -10.07 -12.05
C LYS A 89 8.16 -11.42 -12.75
N GLU A 90 9.22 -11.58 -13.54
CA GLU A 90 9.58 -12.87 -14.16
C GLU A 90 8.46 -13.58 -14.95
N GLY A 91 7.56 -12.82 -15.57
CA GLY A 91 6.47 -13.37 -16.39
C GLY A 91 5.16 -13.61 -15.63
N GLU A 92 5.07 -13.21 -14.36
CA GLU A 92 3.88 -13.40 -13.54
C GLU A 92 3.58 -12.20 -12.61
N PHE A 93 2.34 -12.12 -12.14
CA PHE A 93 1.94 -11.17 -11.11
C PHE A 93 2.20 -11.77 -9.73
N VAL A 94 2.95 -11.04 -8.92
CA VAL A 94 3.37 -11.49 -7.59
C VAL A 94 2.92 -10.48 -6.55
N HIS A 95 2.31 -10.98 -5.48
CA HIS A 95 1.99 -10.21 -4.29
C HIS A 95 3.28 -9.82 -3.52
N GLN A 96 3.55 -8.51 -3.40
CA GLN A 96 4.80 -8.00 -2.82
C GLN A 96 4.66 -7.48 -1.39
N TYR A 97 3.50 -6.94 -1.05
CA TYR A 97 3.30 -6.22 0.20
C TYR A 97 1.82 -6.16 0.58
N ASN A 98 1.57 -6.12 1.89
CA ASN A 98 0.29 -5.76 2.49
C ASN A 98 0.52 -4.64 3.51
N SER A 99 -0.36 -3.66 3.51
CA SER A 99 -0.48 -2.73 4.62
C SER A 99 -0.84 -3.47 5.92
N GLY A 100 -0.62 -2.79 7.04
CA GLY A 100 -1.34 -3.15 8.27
C GLY A 100 -2.85 -3.06 8.06
N LEU A 101 -3.61 -3.60 9.01
CA LEU A 101 -5.05 -3.36 9.08
C LEU A 101 -5.28 -1.88 9.39
N LEU A 102 -6.07 -1.20 8.56
CA LEU A 102 -6.39 0.22 8.69
C LEU A 102 -7.87 0.38 9.05
N ASP A 103 -8.18 1.41 9.83
CA ASP A 103 -9.56 1.76 10.14
C ASP A 103 -10.31 2.22 8.89
N GLY A 104 -11.45 1.59 8.61
CA GLY A 104 -12.27 1.98 7.46
C GLY A 104 -13.12 0.83 6.94
N SER A 105 -13.92 1.14 5.94
CA SER A 105 -14.68 0.21 5.11
C SER A 105 -14.65 0.68 3.65
N PHE A 106 -14.78 -0.23 2.71
CA PHE A 106 -14.97 0.12 1.30
C PHE A 106 -16.42 0.56 1.00
N ASP A 107 -17.36 0.40 1.94
CA ASP A 107 -18.71 0.93 1.80
C ASP A 107 -18.75 2.46 1.98
N GLY A 108 -19.44 3.14 1.07
CA GLY A 108 -19.62 4.61 1.13
C GLY A 108 -18.36 5.48 0.99
N CYS A 109 -17.16 4.89 0.90
CA CYS A 109 -15.87 5.59 0.96
C CYS A 109 -15.51 6.34 -0.36
N ILE A 110 -14.33 6.97 -0.36
CA ILE A 110 -13.59 7.36 -1.57
C ILE A 110 -12.25 6.63 -1.53
N VAL A 111 -11.91 5.95 -2.62
CA VAL A 111 -10.57 5.41 -2.84
C VAL A 111 -10.12 5.80 -4.23
N ASP A 112 -8.98 6.48 -4.32
CA ASP A 112 -8.46 6.95 -5.60
C ASP A 112 -6.93 7.01 -5.58
N LYS A 113 -6.31 7.12 -6.75
CA LYS A 113 -4.90 7.42 -6.88
C LYS A 113 -4.67 8.90 -6.63
N ILE A 114 -3.59 9.22 -5.92
CA ILE A 114 -3.16 10.59 -5.71
C ILE A 114 -1.68 10.73 -6.03
N LYS A 115 -1.32 11.89 -6.59
CA LYS A 115 0.05 12.24 -6.94
C LYS A 115 0.43 13.56 -6.29
N PHE A 116 1.56 13.54 -5.60
CA PHE A 116 2.16 14.71 -4.99
C PHE A 116 3.42 15.09 -5.75
N SER A 117 3.70 16.39 -5.90
CA SER A 117 4.87 16.88 -6.66
C SER A 117 6.20 16.34 -6.14
N ASP A 118 6.31 16.23 -4.81
CA ASP A 118 7.54 15.90 -4.11
C ASP A 118 7.70 14.38 -3.88
N ILE A 119 6.80 13.57 -4.45
CA ILE A 119 6.80 12.11 -4.31
C ILE A 119 6.81 11.47 -5.71
N PRO A 120 7.85 10.70 -6.08
CA PRO A 120 8.07 10.24 -7.45
C PRO A 120 7.13 9.14 -7.93
N ASN A 121 6.50 8.38 -7.02
CA ASN A 121 5.46 7.39 -7.32
C ASN A 121 4.04 7.92 -7.10
N GLU A 122 3.04 7.26 -7.68
CA GLU A 122 1.63 7.42 -7.31
C GLU A 122 1.37 6.79 -5.93
N LEU A 123 0.40 7.31 -5.20
CA LEU A 123 -0.06 6.83 -3.90
C LEU A 123 -1.54 6.46 -3.99
N ILE A 124 -2.04 5.73 -2.99
CA ILE A 124 -3.48 5.54 -2.80
C ILE A 124 -3.98 6.49 -1.73
N TYR A 125 -5.05 7.20 -2.04
CA TYR A 125 -5.82 7.99 -1.08
C TYR A 125 -7.09 7.24 -0.73
N TYR A 126 -7.35 7.12 0.57
CA TYR A 126 -8.58 6.59 1.14
C TYR A 126 -9.25 7.63 2.02
N ASN A 127 -10.57 7.68 1.98
CA ASN A 127 -11.41 8.53 2.81
C ASN A 127 -12.70 7.79 3.17
N SER A 128 -12.92 7.53 4.46
CA SER A 128 -14.13 6.85 4.95
C SER A 128 -15.41 7.67 4.75
N LYS A 129 -15.29 8.96 4.42
CA LYS A 129 -16.34 9.97 4.60
C LYS A 129 -16.89 9.87 6.03
N SER A 130 -18.17 10.13 6.22
CA SER A 130 -18.86 10.05 7.50
C SER A 130 -19.30 8.62 7.88
N TYR A 131 -18.82 7.58 7.20
CA TYR A 131 -19.25 6.21 7.44
C TYR A 131 -18.15 5.42 8.15
N PHE A 132 -18.23 5.35 9.49
CA PHE A 132 -17.61 4.30 10.27
C PHE A 132 -18.62 3.84 11.33
N MET A 133 -18.90 2.54 11.36
CA MET A 133 -20.01 1.92 12.09
C MET A 133 -20.06 2.37 13.56
N GLY A 134 -21.20 2.92 13.99
CA GLY A 134 -21.46 3.25 15.40
C GLY A 134 -21.00 4.65 15.84
N SER A 135 -20.34 5.43 14.99
CA SER A 135 -19.96 6.80 15.30
C SER A 135 -21.21 7.71 15.26
N SER A 136 -21.72 8.08 16.45
CA SER A 136 -22.78 9.08 16.61
C SER A 136 -22.24 10.52 16.57
N GLY A 137 -20.91 10.67 16.56
CA GLY A 137 -20.18 11.90 16.24
C GLY A 137 -19.42 11.70 14.94
N GLY A 138 -19.35 12.73 14.08
CA GLY A 138 -18.82 12.63 12.72
C GLY A 138 -17.33 12.31 12.65
N GLU A 139 -16.98 11.04 12.80
CA GLU A 139 -15.62 10.53 12.65
C GLU A 139 -15.29 10.31 11.18
N VAL A 140 -14.05 10.65 10.79
CA VAL A 140 -13.56 10.47 9.41
C VAL A 140 -12.12 10.00 9.46
N PHE A 141 -11.85 8.86 8.82
CA PHE A 141 -10.52 8.31 8.60
C PHE A 141 -10.04 8.64 7.19
N LEU A 142 -8.87 9.28 7.11
CA LEU A 142 -8.14 9.47 5.86
C LEU A 142 -6.83 8.70 5.91
N HIS A 143 -6.52 8.00 4.83
CA HIS A 143 -5.22 7.36 4.65
C HIS A 143 -4.59 7.76 3.32
N VAL A 144 -3.29 7.99 3.33
CA VAL A 144 -2.45 8.05 2.14
C VAL A 144 -1.44 6.91 2.24
N ILE A 145 -1.48 5.98 1.30
CA ILE A 145 -0.70 4.75 1.29
C ILE A 145 0.41 4.88 0.23
N ASP A 146 1.66 4.82 0.69
CA ASP A 146 2.85 4.76 -0.13
C ASP A 146 3.36 3.31 -0.19
N LEU A 147 2.97 2.61 -1.26
CA LEU A 147 3.32 1.21 -1.47
C LEU A 147 4.81 1.02 -1.77
N ASN A 148 5.46 1.99 -2.42
CA ASN A 148 6.92 1.97 -2.62
C ASN A 148 7.65 1.97 -1.28
N LYS A 149 7.34 2.96 -0.42
CA LYS A 149 7.99 3.09 0.89
C LYS A 149 7.42 2.18 1.96
N ARG A 150 6.33 1.46 1.66
CA ARG A 150 5.58 0.61 2.59
C ARG A 150 5.11 1.38 3.83
N LYS A 151 4.69 2.63 3.62
CA LYS A 151 4.25 3.55 4.67
C LYS A 151 2.79 3.91 4.49
N VAL A 152 2.08 4.03 5.59
CA VAL A 152 0.72 4.59 5.64
C VAL A 152 0.76 5.85 6.48
N TYR A 153 0.22 6.93 5.93
CA TYR A 153 0.05 8.21 6.61
C TYR A 153 -1.44 8.38 6.88
N SER A 154 -1.81 8.67 8.13
CA SER A 154 -3.21 8.67 8.55
C SER A 154 -3.60 9.98 9.21
N ALA A 155 -4.85 10.37 9.00
CA ALA A 155 -5.50 11.42 9.74
C ALA A 155 -6.89 10.96 10.21
N HIS A 156 -7.20 11.17 11.48
CA HIS A 156 -8.48 10.82 12.09
C HIS A 156 -9.14 12.09 12.62
N LEU A 157 -10.28 12.46 12.02
CA LEU A 157 -11.11 13.55 12.51
C LEU A 157 -12.09 13.02 13.54
N ILE A 158 -12.20 13.72 14.66
CA ILE A 158 -13.23 13.52 15.69
C ILE A 158 -14.00 14.85 15.80
N ALA A 159 -15.28 14.85 15.40
CA ALA A 159 -16.15 16.01 15.49
C ALA A 159 -17.26 15.80 16.54
N ALA A 160 -17.24 16.63 17.59
CA ALA A 160 -18.33 16.65 18.56
C ALA A 160 -19.56 17.36 17.97
N SER A 161 -20.75 16.91 18.35
CA SER A 161 -22.04 17.49 17.93
C SER A 161 -22.17 18.99 18.25
N HIS A 162 -21.44 19.49 19.25
CA HIS A 162 -21.42 20.90 19.65
C HIS A 162 -19.99 21.43 19.80
N GLY A 163 -19.39 21.87 18.69
CA GLY A 163 -18.49 23.03 18.69
C GLY A 163 -16.98 22.77 18.73
N SER A 164 -16.51 21.53 18.70
CA SER A 164 -15.07 21.28 18.50
C SER A 164 -14.82 20.08 17.61
N ALA A 165 -13.95 20.29 16.63
CA ALA A 165 -13.42 19.26 15.77
C ALA A 165 -11.91 19.19 16.00
N THR A 166 -11.42 17.98 16.12
CA THR A 166 -10.02 17.69 16.35
C THR A 166 -9.55 16.69 15.30
N VAL A 167 -8.36 16.92 14.74
CA VAL A 167 -7.69 15.94 13.88
C VAL A 167 -6.46 15.40 14.57
N GLU A 168 -6.39 14.09 14.66
CA GLU A 168 -5.20 13.34 15.05
C GLU A 168 -4.44 12.96 13.77
N LEU A 169 -3.13 13.22 13.75
CA LEU A 169 -2.25 12.89 12.63
C LEU A 169 -1.25 11.83 13.05
N SER A 170 -1.00 10.83 12.22
CA SER A 170 0.02 9.81 12.52
C SER A 170 1.41 10.42 12.66
N ASP A 171 2.20 9.93 13.62
CA ASP A 171 3.51 10.51 13.98
C ASP A 171 4.56 10.41 12.85
N ASN A 172 4.35 9.50 11.91
CA ASN A 172 5.25 9.25 10.79
C ASN A 172 5.07 10.23 9.61
N ILE A 173 4.22 11.25 9.73
CA ILE A 173 4.04 12.30 8.69
C ILE A 173 5.20 13.30 8.79
N ASP A 174 6.30 12.97 8.12
CA ASP A 174 7.51 13.78 7.99
C ASP A 174 7.50 14.70 6.75
N ILE A 175 6.60 14.46 5.79
CA ILE A 175 6.47 15.25 4.55
C ILE A 175 5.52 16.45 4.78
N PRO A 176 6.00 17.71 4.69
CA PRO A 176 5.18 18.90 4.97
C PRO A 176 3.92 19.02 4.10
N MET A 177 4.00 18.58 2.84
CA MET A 177 2.88 18.61 1.92
C MET A 177 1.78 17.62 2.31
N LEU A 178 2.10 16.41 2.79
CA LEU A 178 1.10 15.46 3.28
C LEU A 178 0.41 16.00 4.53
N ARG A 179 1.18 16.60 5.45
CA ARG A 179 0.63 17.27 6.63
C ARG A 179 -0.35 18.38 6.23
N THR A 180 0.06 19.22 5.29
CA THR A 180 -0.79 20.30 4.76
C THR A 180 -2.04 19.75 4.09
N PHE A 181 -1.92 18.68 3.30
CA PHE A 181 -3.04 18.02 2.64
C PHE A 181 -4.11 17.57 3.64
N PHE A 182 -3.74 16.78 4.65
CA PHE A 182 -4.70 16.30 5.65
C PHE A 182 -5.36 17.44 6.43
N VAL A 183 -4.56 18.41 6.92
CA VAL A 183 -5.10 19.52 7.71
C VAL A 183 -6.00 20.42 6.87
N SER A 184 -5.63 20.70 5.62
CA SER A 184 -6.41 21.57 4.73
C SER A 184 -7.72 20.92 4.31
N TYR A 185 -7.72 19.60 4.09
CA TYR A 185 -8.94 18.85 3.78
C TYR A 185 -10.02 19.08 4.85
N PHE A 186 -9.67 18.90 6.13
CA PHE A 186 -10.64 19.07 7.22
C PHE A 186 -10.93 20.52 7.56
N ARG A 187 -9.95 21.44 7.44
CA ARG A 187 -10.17 22.87 7.71
C ARG A 187 -11.19 23.53 6.81
N ARG A 188 -11.41 23.00 5.60
CA ARG A 188 -12.46 23.49 4.71
C ARG A 188 -13.83 23.44 5.38
N ASP A 189 -14.10 22.34 6.07
CA ASP A 189 -15.40 22.07 6.69
C ASP A 189 -15.39 22.44 8.19
N TYR A 190 -14.21 22.47 8.82
CA TYR A 190 -14.00 22.83 10.23
C TYR A 190 -12.90 23.91 10.39
N PRO A 191 -13.20 25.21 10.20
CA PRO A 191 -12.19 26.28 10.24
C PRO A 191 -11.44 26.39 11.57
N SER A 192 -12.08 26.03 12.69
CA SER A 192 -11.50 26.05 14.04
C SER A 192 -10.86 24.71 14.46
N LEU A 193 -10.50 23.85 13.50
CA LEU A 193 -9.91 22.53 13.72
C LEU A 193 -8.66 22.59 14.60
N ARG A 194 -8.63 21.78 15.66
CA ARG A 194 -7.45 21.55 16.48
C ARG A 194 -6.66 20.36 15.96
N VAL A 195 -5.35 20.48 15.87
CA VAL A 195 -4.46 19.38 15.45
C VAL A 195 -3.78 18.82 16.69
N ILE A 196 -3.95 17.53 16.95
CA ILE A 196 -3.34 16.82 18.09
C ILE A 196 -2.39 15.72 17.61
N LYS A 197 -1.59 15.19 18.55
CA LYS A 197 -0.73 14.01 18.32
C LYS A 197 -1.45 12.72 18.71
N PRO A 198 -1.02 11.56 18.20
CA PRO A 198 -1.59 10.28 18.57
C PRO A 198 -1.54 10.00 20.07
N GLY A 199 -2.64 9.47 20.60
CA GLY A 199 -2.74 9.07 22.01
C GLY A 199 -2.90 10.21 23.03
N ASN A 200 -3.16 11.45 22.59
CA ASN A 200 -3.44 12.60 23.48
C ASN A 200 -4.94 12.95 23.57
N ILE A 201 -5.81 11.94 23.56
CA ILE A 201 -7.26 12.11 23.75
C ILE A 201 -7.58 12.22 25.24
#